data_AF-A0A7M2T5M8-F1
#
_entry.id   AF-A0A7M2T5M8-F1
#
_cell.length_a   1.000
_cell.length_b   1.000
_cell.length_c   1.000
_cell.angle_alpha   90.00
_cell.angle_beta   90.00
_cell.angle_gamma   90.00
#
_symmetry.space_group_name_H-M   'P 1'
#
loop_
_entity.id
_entity.type
_entity.pdbx_description
1 polymer ?
#
loop_
_entity_poly.entity_id
_entity_poly.type
_entity_poly.pdbx_seq_one_letter_code
_entity_poly.pdbx_strand_id
1 'polypeptide(L)'
;MSSTTLPAPTVKEIEQATHTLARLVAFLRANPPVDDAQVLLEPLFDDDNGAPVLLSEVLWATARLVSGQVAVPWTDETKRILRTLAAASQEFRAWHVLDWDIPYLDSLDYDPYAAAPHRTPRRLMP
;
A
#
# COMPACT_ATOMS: atom_id res chain seq x y z
N MET A 1 -6.37 2.01 29.80
CA MET A 1 -5.58 2.29 28.59
C MET A 1 -6.32 3.38 27.84
N SER A 2 -5.76 4.58 27.76
CA SER A 2 -6.39 5.70 27.05
C SER A 2 -6.19 5.51 25.55
N SER A 3 -7.27 5.34 24.81
CA SER A 3 -7.23 5.34 23.34
C SER A 3 -6.85 6.75 22.88
N THR A 4 -5.64 6.93 22.35
CA THR A 4 -5.27 8.17 21.67
C THR A 4 -6.06 8.26 20.38
N THR A 5 -7.20 8.95 20.40
CA THR A 5 -7.90 9.32 19.18
C THR A 5 -7.04 10.34 18.44
N LEU A 6 -6.43 9.93 17.33
CA LEU A 6 -5.77 10.88 16.43
C LEU A 6 -6.81 11.81 15.80
N PRO A 7 -6.51 13.11 15.63
CA PRO A 7 -7.42 14.03 14.96
C PRO A 7 -7.65 13.60 13.51
N ALA A 8 -8.84 13.86 12.98
CA ALA A 8 -9.13 13.61 11.56
C ALA A 8 -8.21 14.48 10.68
N PRO A 9 -7.67 13.94 9.57
CA PRO A 9 -6.84 14.72 8.66
C PRO A 9 -7.66 15.80 7.96
N THR A 10 -7.01 16.91 7.68
CA THR A 10 -7.54 17.99 6.84
C THR A 10 -7.39 17.67 5.37
N VAL A 11 -8.22 18.28 4.51
CA VAL A 11 -8.10 18.16 3.05
C VAL A 11 -6.70 18.56 2.57
N LYS A 12 -6.13 19.63 3.15
CA LYS A 12 -4.80 20.12 2.79
C LYS A 12 -3.69 19.11 3.10
N GLU A 13 -3.80 18.35 4.20
CA GLU A 13 -2.83 17.30 4.52
C GLU A 13 -2.90 16.14 3.53
N ILE A 14 -4.11 15.75 3.09
CA ILE A 14 -4.28 14.75 2.03
C ILE A 14 -3.72 15.26 0.69
N GLU A 15 -4.02 16.49 0.31
CA GLU A 15 -3.48 17.12 -0.89
C GLU A 15 -1.94 17.17 -0.84
N GLN A 16 -1.36 17.55 0.29
CA GLN A 16 0.09 17.59 0.46
C GLN A 16 0.72 16.21 0.32
N ALA A 17 0.10 15.16 0.86
CA ALA A 17 0.58 13.78 0.68
C ALA A 17 0.58 13.39 -0.80
N THR A 18 -0.51 13.66 -1.53
CA THR A 18 -0.58 13.38 -2.97
C THR A 18 0.41 14.19 -3.79
N HIS A 19 0.65 15.46 -3.41
CA HIS A 19 1.67 16.30 -4.05
C HIS A 19 3.08 15.76 -3.83
N THR A 20 3.39 15.25 -2.63
CA THR A 20 4.68 14.61 -2.33
C THR A 20 4.90 13.37 -3.20
N LEU A 21 3.88 12.52 -3.37
CA LEU A 21 3.95 11.37 -4.29
C LEU A 21 4.17 11.81 -5.74
N ALA A 22 3.50 12.88 -6.19
CA ALA A 22 3.70 13.43 -7.53
C ALA A 22 5.14 13.94 -7.73
N ARG A 23 5.75 14.55 -6.71
CA ARG A 23 7.15 14.95 -6.73
C ARG A 23 8.10 13.75 -6.79
N LEU A 24 7.81 12.68 -6.04
CA LEU A 24 8.59 11.44 -6.12
C LEU A 24 8.52 10.83 -7.53
N VAL A 25 7.34 10.79 -8.15
CA VAL A 25 7.19 10.35 -9.54
C VAL A 25 8.02 11.21 -10.50
N ALA A 26 8.01 12.54 -10.32
CA ALA A 26 8.83 13.44 -11.13
C ALA A 26 10.33 13.21 -10.92
N PHE A 27 10.76 12.97 -9.69
CA PHE A 27 12.14 12.63 -9.35
C PHE A 27 12.57 11.32 -10.04
N LEU A 28 11.80 10.24 -9.90
CA LEU A 28 12.13 8.95 -10.54
C LEU A 28 12.20 9.08 -12.09
N ARG A 29 11.34 9.89 -12.69
CA ARG A 29 11.37 10.18 -14.14
C ARG A 29 12.60 10.96 -14.60
N ALA A 30 13.30 11.63 -13.67
CA ALA A 30 14.57 12.29 -13.95
C ALA A 30 15.75 11.31 -13.97
N ASN A 31 15.52 10.01 -13.77
CA ASN A 31 16.52 8.94 -13.72
C ASN A 31 17.66 9.23 -12.73
N PRO A 32 17.36 9.37 -11.43
CA PRO A 32 18.38 9.54 -10.39
C PRO A 32 19.21 8.25 -10.23
N PRO A 33 20.35 8.32 -9.52
CA PRO A 33 21.03 7.12 -9.04
C PRO A 33 20.08 6.19 -8.28
N VAL A 34 20.29 4.88 -8.39
CA VAL A 34 19.43 3.87 -7.75
C VAL A 34 19.43 4.04 -6.23
N ASP A 35 20.60 4.25 -5.63
CA ASP A 35 20.76 4.46 -4.18
C ASP A 35 19.94 5.66 -3.69
N ASP A 36 19.92 6.76 -4.46
CA ASP A 36 19.13 7.95 -4.13
C ASP A 36 17.62 7.70 -4.24
N ALA A 37 17.19 6.86 -5.19
CA ALA A 37 15.80 6.45 -5.34
C ALA A 37 15.37 5.48 -4.22
N GLN A 38 16.20 4.51 -3.90
CA GLN A 38 15.92 3.46 -2.93
C GLN A 38 15.57 4.04 -1.56
N VAL A 39 16.35 5.01 -1.06
CA VAL A 39 16.10 5.69 0.22
C VAL A 39 14.70 6.32 0.31
N LEU A 40 14.13 6.74 -0.83
CA LEU A 40 12.78 7.31 -0.88
C LEU A 40 11.69 6.25 -1.11
N LEU A 41 12.02 5.12 -1.71
CA LEU A 41 11.09 4.03 -2.00
C LEU A 41 10.90 3.09 -0.81
N GLU A 42 11.93 2.82 -0.02
CA GLU A 42 11.86 1.95 1.17
C GLU A 42 10.70 2.35 2.12
N PRO A 43 10.64 3.59 2.66
CA PRO A 43 9.55 3.98 3.55
C PRO A 43 8.20 4.08 2.85
N LEU A 44 8.15 4.18 1.51
CA LEU A 44 6.91 4.18 0.75
C LEU A 44 6.27 2.80 0.70
N PHE A 45 7.08 1.73 0.69
CA PHE A 45 6.65 0.35 0.51
C PHE A 45 6.77 -0.53 1.76
N ASP A 46 7.15 0.06 2.90
CA ASP A 46 7.18 -0.57 4.22
C ASP A 46 5.94 -1.44 4.50
N ASP A 47 6.14 -2.70 4.90
CA ASP A 47 5.07 -3.70 5.12
C ASP A 47 4.13 -3.37 6.30
N ASP A 48 4.53 -2.48 7.20
CA ASP A 48 3.72 -2.13 8.38
C ASP A 48 2.98 -0.79 8.21
N ASN A 49 3.62 0.21 7.58
CA ASN A 49 3.13 1.59 7.53
C ASN A 49 3.27 2.26 6.16
N GLY A 50 3.68 1.52 5.13
CA GLY A 50 3.82 2.02 3.77
C GLY A 50 2.49 2.42 3.13
N ALA A 51 2.58 3.13 2.01
CA ALA A 51 1.41 3.56 1.24
C ALA A 51 0.46 2.41 0.86
N PRO A 52 0.92 1.21 0.45
CA PRO A 52 0.00 0.13 0.12
C PRO A 52 -0.82 -0.33 1.33
N VAL A 53 -0.20 -0.47 2.50
CA VAL A 53 -0.87 -0.85 3.74
C VAL A 53 -1.92 0.19 4.11
N LEU A 54 -1.53 1.47 4.16
CA LEU A 54 -2.42 2.56 4.53
C LEU A 54 -3.59 2.72 3.55
N LEU A 55 -3.36 2.60 2.24
CA LEU A 55 -4.42 2.65 1.24
C LEU A 55 -5.39 1.46 1.38
N SER A 56 -4.87 0.27 1.67
CA SER A 56 -5.72 -0.90 1.92
C SER A 56 -6.65 -0.70 3.12
N GLU A 57 -6.12 -0.12 4.22
CA GLU A 57 -6.87 0.15 5.44
C GLU A 57 -7.90 1.28 5.25
N VAL A 58 -7.56 2.34 4.49
CA VAL A 58 -8.51 3.40 4.13
C VAL A 58 -9.71 2.82 3.37
N LEU A 59 -9.47 1.97 2.38
CA LEU A 59 -10.54 1.35 1.58
C LEU A 59 -11.39 0.40 2.43
N TRP A 60 -10.76 -0.39 3.30
CA TRP A 60 -11.45 -1.29 4.21
C TRP A 60 -12.31 -0.52 5.23
N ALA A 61 -11.77 0.54 5.83
CA ALA A 61 -12.49 1.42 6.74
C ALA A 61 -13.65 2.13 6.04
N THR A 62 -13.48 2.52 4.76
CA THR A 62 -14.54 3.10 3.93
C THR A 62 -15.66 2.11 3.68
N ALA A 63 -15.34 0.86 3.30
CA ALA A 63 -16.34 -0.19 3.12
C ALA A 63 -17.10 -0.46 4.42
N ARG A 64 -16.40 -0.52 5.55
CA ARG A 64 -16.99 -0.68 6.88
C ARG A 64 -17.93 0.49 7.22
N LEU A 65 -17.51 1.73 7.00
CA LEU A 65 -18.31 2.93 7.23
C LEU A 65 -19.61 2.90 6.44
N VAL A 66 -19.54 2.64 5.14
CA VAL A 66 -20.72 2.55 4.25
C VAL A 66 -21.64 1.42 4.69
N SER A 67 -21.10 0.24 4.97
CA SER A 67 -21.89 -0.93 5.39
C SER A 67 -22.69 -0.69 6.69
N GLY A 68 -22.15 0.13 7.60
CA GLY A 68 -22.81 0.47 8.86
C GLY A 68 -23.85 1.59 8.76
N GLN A 69 -23.83 2.40 7.69
CA GLN A 69 -24.76 3.51 7.49
C GLN A 69 -25.96 3.16 6.61
N VAL A 70 -25.86 2.09 5.82
CA VAL A 70 -26.92 1.68 4.88
C VAL A 70 -27.88 0.68 5.53
N ALA A 71 -29.18 0.96 5.44
CA ALA A 71 -30.24 0.08 5.93
C ALA A 71 -30.25 -1.28 5.20
N VAL A 72 -30.60 -2.33 5.94
CA VAL A 72 -30.69 -3.71 5.43
C VAL A 72 -32.16 -3.99 5.04
N PRO A 73 -32.42 -4.68 3.91
CA PRO A 73 -31.47 -5.32 2.99
C PRO A 73 -30.72 -4.33 2.08
N TRP A 74 -29.44 -4.60 1.85
CA TRP A 74 -28.62 -3.79 0.93
C TRP A 74 -29.09 -3.91 -0.52
N THR A 75 -29.11 -2.78 -1.22
CA THR A 75 -29.32 -2.73 -2.67
C THR A 75 -28.17 -3.40 -3.42
N ASP A 76 -28.41 -3.81 -4.67
CA ASP A 76 -27.35 -4.40 -5.49
C ASP A 76 -26.22 -3.40 -5.81
N GLU A 77 -26.56 -2.10 -5.87
CA GLU A 77 -25.58 -1.02 -5.99
C GLU A 77 -24.65 -0.98 -4.78
N THR A 78 -25.21 -0.98 -3.56
CA THR A 78 -24.42 -1.02 -2.31
C THR A 78 -23.52 -2.25 -2.29
N LYS A 79 -24.03 -3.43 -2.63
CA LYS A 79 -23.22 -4.67 -2.69
C LYS A 79 -22.09 -4.56 -3.72
N ARG A 80 -22.32 -3.90 -4.86
CA ARG A 80 -21.29 -3.69 -5.89
C ARG A 80 -20.19 -2.76 -5.38
N ILE A 81 -20.54 -1.64 -4.77
CA ILE A 81 -19.59 -0.67 -4.21
C ILE A 81 -18.73 -1.34 -3.12
N LEU A 82 -19.34 -2.03 -2.17
CA LEU A 82 -18.62 -2.71 -1.09
C LEU A 82 -17.66 -3.79 -1.62
N ARG A 83 -18.07 -4.56 -2.64
CA ARG A 83 -17.18 -5.53 -3.30
C ARG A 83 -16.02 -4.86 -4.01
N THR A 84 -16.25 -3.72 -4.65
CA THR A 84 -15.20 -2.97 -5.36
C THR A 84 -14.15 -2.44 -4.38
N LEU A 85 -14.58 -1.86 -3.26
CA LEU A 85 -13.67 -1.39 -2.21
C LEU A 85 -12.87 -2.53 -1.58
N ALA A 86 -13.52 -3.67 -1.32
CA ALA A 86 -12.86 -4.85 -0.77
C ALA A 86 -11.83 -5.44 -1.73
N ALA A 87 -12.13 -5.51 -3.03
CA ALA A 87 -11.20 -5.98 -4.05
C ALA A 87 -9.97 -5.07 -4.15
N ALA A 88 -10.18 -3.76 -4.25
CA ALA A 88 -9.07 -2.79 -4.31
C ALA A 88 -8.19 -2.83 -3.04
N SER A 89 -8.79 -2.98 -1.85
CA SER A 89 -8.03 -3.15 -0.60
C SER A 89 -7.14 -4.40 -0.64
N GLN A 90 -7.64 -5.52 -1.16
CA GLN A 90 -6.86 -6.75 -1.31
C GLN A 90 -5.71 -6.59 -2.31
N GLU A 91 -5.92 -5.86 -3.40
CA GLU A 91 -4.87 -5.56 -4.38
C GLU A 91 -3.73 -4.77 -3.75
N PHE A 92 -4.03 -3.72 -2.98
CA PHE A 92 -2.99 -2.96 -2.25
C PHE A 92 -2.25 -3.81 -1.22
N ARG A 93 -2.97 -4.67 -0.48
CA ARG A 93 -2.31 -5.58 0.48
C ARG A 93 -1.39 -6.59 -0.22
N ALA A 94 -1.66 -6.94 -1.48
CA ALA A 94 -0.78 -7.82 -2.24
C ALA A 94 0.56 -7.16 -2.60
N TRP A 95 0.69 -5.84 -2.48
CA TRP A 95 1.93 -5.12 -2.77
C TRP A 95 2.98 -5.25 -1.65
N HIS A 96 2.68 -5.93 -0.53
CA HIS A 96 3.67 -6.26 0.51
C HIS A 96 4.93 -6.95 -0.04
N VAL A 97 4.81 -7.64 -1.18
CA VAL A 97 5.96 -8.25 -1.86
C VAL A 97 7.05 -7.22 -2.21
N LEU A 98 6.68 -5.95 -2.41
CA LEU A 98 7.62 -4.87 -2.75
C LEU A 98 8.52 -4.50 -1.57
N ASP A 99 8.08 -4.67 -0.33
CA ASP A 99 8.92 -4.46 0.86
C ASP A 99 10.18 -5.33 0.82
N TRP A 100 10.08 -6.52 0.23
CA TRP A 100 11.23 -7.43 0.12
C TRP A 100 12.17 -7.11 -1.03
N ASP A 101 11.69 -6.48 -2.11
CA ASP A 101 12.49 -6.24 -3.31
C ASP A 101 13.15 -4.85 -3.31
N ILE A 102 12.48 -3.83 -2.77
CA ILE A 102 12.93 -2.44 -2.78
C ILE A 102 14.28 -2.22 -2.07
N PRO A 103 14.59 -2.84 -0.92
CA PRO A 103 15.87 -2.69 -0.24
C PRO A 103 17.08 -3.30 -0.99
N TYR A 104 16.84 -4.03 -2.08
CA TYR A 104 17.87 -4.73 -2.84
C TYR A 104 18.09 -4.13 -4.24
N LEU A 105 17.50 -2.96 -4.53
CA LEU A 105 17.63 -2.30 -5.83
C LEU A 105 19.09 -1.89 -6.13
N ASP A 106 19.83 -1.42 -5.13
CA ASP A 106 21.27 -1.12 -5.24
C ASP A 106 22.12 -2.39 -5.48
N SER A 107 21.63 -3.54 -5.02
CA SER A 107 22.25 -4.84 -5.14
C SER A 107 21.92 -5.56 -6.45
N LEU A 108 21.33 -4.91 -7.45
CA LEU A 108 21.00 -5.58 -8.73
C LEU A 108 22.22 -6.01 -9.56
N ASP A 109 23.42 -5.47 -9.26
CA ASP A 109 24.71 -6.00 -9.76
C ASP A 109 25.28 -7.15 -8.89
N TYR A 110 24.68 -7.39 -7.73
CA TYR A 110 24.99 -8.48 -6.81
C TYR A 110 24.01 -9.64 -7.05
N ASP A 111 24.51 -10.79 -7.48
CA ASP A 111 23.68 -12.00 -7.67
C ASP A 111 23.22 -12.57 -6.32
N PRO A 112 21.97 -12.34 -5.88
CA PRO A 112 21.46 -12.86 -4.60
C PRO A 112 21.05 -14.33 -4.73
N TYR A 113 21.04 -14.87 -5.97
CA TYR A 113 20.75 -16.26 -6.28
C TYR A 113 21.98 -17.18 -6.19
N ALA A 114 23.19 -16.62 -6.06
CA ALA A 114 24.38 -17.41 -5.72
C ALA A 114 24.33 -17.99 -4.28
N ALA A 115 23.47 -17.46 -3.39
CA ALA A 115 23.37 -17.87 -1.98
C ALA A 115 21.93 -18.09 -1.47
N ALA A 116 21.03 -18.53 -2.36
CA ALA A 116 19.58 -18.74 -2.20
C ALA A 116 19.07 -19.26 -0.81
N PRO A 117 17.77 -19.07 -0.45
CA PRO A 117 16.71 -19.72 -1.22
C PRO A 117 15.52 -18.82 -1.54
N HIS A 118 14.97 -19.03 -2.74
CA HIS A 118 13.54 -18.87 -2.98
C HIS A 118 12.75 -19.53 -1.84
N ARG A 119 12.21 -18.74 -0.90
CA ARG A 119 11.06 -19.22 -0.14
C ARG A 119 9.87 -19.14 -1.08
N THR A 120 9.66 -20.26 -1.76
CA THR A 120 8.47 -20.61 -2.52
C THR A 120 7.24 -19.87 -1.97
N PRO A 121 6.50 -19.09 -2.78
CA PRO A 121 5.22 -18.58 -2.35
C PRO A 121 4.37 -19.78 -1.94
N ARG A 122 3.95 -19.82 -0.68
CA ARG A 122 3.06 -20.86 -0.17
C ARG A 122 1.67 -20.61 -0.75
N ARG A 123 1.47 -20.92 -2.03
CA ARG A 123 0.14 -21.12 -2.62
C ARG A 123 0.00 -22.57 -3.07
N LEU A 124 -0.75 -23.27 -2.21
CA LEU A 124 -1.74 -24.30 -2.48
C LEU A 124 -1.28 -25.62 -3.09
N MET A 125 -1.64 -26.72 -2.42
CA MET A 125 -2.47 -27.82 -2.95
C MET A 125 -2.80 -28.79 -1.80
N PRO A 126 -3.89 -29.57 -1.86
CA PRO A 126 -5.29 -29.30 -2.21
C PRO A 126 -6.20 -29.14 -0.97
#